data_AF-A0AAV9JUL4-F1
#
_entry.id   AF-A0AAV9JUL4-F1
#
_cell.length_a   1.000
_cell.length_b   1.000
_cell.length_c   1.000
_cell.angle_alpha   90.00
_cell.angle_beta   90.00
_cell.angle_gamma   90.00
#
_symmetry.space_group_name_H-M   'P 1'
#
loop_
_entity.id
_entity.type
_entity.pdbx_description
1 polymer ?
#
loop_
_entity_poly.entity_id
_entity_poly.type
_entity_poly.pdbx_seq_one_letter_code
_entity_poly.pdbx_strand_id
1 'polypeptide(L)'
;MAGDLTLSGLLYEGNYGIWIVRMDAVLKTHFGQYTTKNLPKDFRPRLVLPRLPVTRARQAAACEVIKDVATVIRVHVQPNLLARVPQSYRDDGRALLACLQGCAKPFRILGLPVEIRMMVYEHILPKGIKIQDMIPITHVSRLMRKETLPLYFARISFRGKVDVAGNDQAKSNTVTLLARKLADNVLRDNVKQLRSFTLCLEGVPASNGSETGPELHFTFSADNGLRLTCTNLPDSAATVLQKHVTVVEANRKTLRLQGEAIILALISKPELWVHGGMEAT
;
A
#
# COMPACT_ATOMS: atom_id res chain seq x y z
N MET A 1 -2.37 -11.71 5.63
CA MET A 1 -3.39 -11.33 6.64
C MET A 1 -4.42 -10.42 5.97
N ALA A 2 -5.37 -11.01 5.25
CA ALA A 2 -6.50 -10.32 4.65
C ALA A 2 -7.74 -11.07 5.12
N GLY A 3 -8.44 -10.55 6.13
CA GLY A 3 -9.62 -11.22 6.69
C GLY A 3 -10.15 -10.69 8.02
N ASP A 4 -9.31 -10.15 8.91
CA ASP A 4 -9.73 -9.91 10.30
C ASP A 4 -10.59 -8.66 10.55
N LEU A 5 -10.79 -7.78 9.56
CA LEU A 5 -11.63 -6.59 9.72
C LEU A 5 -13.13 -6.89 9.77
N THR A 6 -13.58 -8.09 9.38
CA THR A 6 -15.00 -8.47 9.35
C THR A 6 -15.50 -9.13 10.65
N LEU A 7 -14.57 -9.57 11.51
CA LEU A 7 -14.86 -10.28 12.77
C LEU A 7 -15.20 -9.34 13.95
N SER A 8 -14.75 -8.08 13.92
CA SER A 8 -14.88 -7.19 15.09
C SER A 8 -16.30 -6.74 15.44
N GLY A 9 -17.30 -6.99 14.59
CA GLY A 9 -18.68 -6.55 14.85
C GLY A 9 -18.89 -5.03 14.86
N LEU A 10 -17.83 -4.23 14.70
CA LEU A 10 -17.86 -2.77 14.76
C LEU A 10 -18.42 -2.14 13.49
N LEU A 11 -19.07 -0.99 13.63
CA LEU A 11 -19.43 -0.13 12.50
C LEU A 11 -18.17 0.55 11.97
N TYR A 12 -17.95 0.43 10.67
CA TYR A 12 -16.94 1.17 9.92
C TYR A 12 -17.52 1.61 8.57
N GLU A 13 -16.77 2.41 7.81
CA GLU A 13 -17.23 2.91 6.53
C GLU A 13 -17.47 1.75 5.54
N GLY A 14 -18.69 1.69 4.98
CA GLY A 14 -19.05 0.70 3.97
C GLY A 14 -19.66 -0.60 4.49
N ASN A 15 -19.72 -0.86 5.80
CA ASN A 15 -20.36 -2.06 6.36
C ASN A 15 -21.72 -1.81 7.03
N TYR A 16 -22.30 -0.61 6.91
CA TYR A 16 -23.53 -0.20 7.61
C TYR A 16 -24.67 -1.22 7.49
N GLY A 17 -24.87 -1.79 6.29
CA GLY A 17 -25.94 -2.77 6.06
C GLY A 17 -25.79 -4.08 6.83
N ILE A 18 -24.55 -4.56 7.03
CA ILE A 18 -24.28 -5.76 7.83
C ILE A 18 -24.32 -5.39 9.32
N TRP A 19 -23.74 -4.24 9.67
CA TRP A 19 -23.71 -3.76 11.04
C TRP A 19 -25.11 -3.53 11.61
N ILE A 20 -26.03 -2.92 10.84
CA ILE A 20 -27.37 -2.61 11.34
C ILE A 20 -28.17 -3.86 11.70
N VAL A 21 -28.00 -4.96 10.95
CA VAL A 21 -28.65 -6.25 11.24
C VAL A 21 -28.12 -6.84 12.55
N ARG A 22 -26.80 -6.77 12.77
CA ARG A 22 -26.18 -7.21 14.03
C ARG A 22 -26.63 -6.33 15.20
N MET A 23 -26.66 -5.01 14.98
CA MET A 23 -27.02 -4.05 16.01
C MET A 23 -28.50 -4.19 16.42
N ASP A 24 -29.39 -4.50 15.47
CA ASP A 24 -30.78 -4.83 15.76
C ASP A 24 -30.91 -6.07 16.67
N ALA A 25 -30.12 -7.12 16.42
CA ALA A 25 -30.08 -8.30 17.27
C ALA A 25 -29.59 -7.98 18.70
N VAL A 26 -28.49 -7.23 18.83
CA VAL A 26 -27.93 -6.83 20.13
C VAL A 26 -28.91 -5.97 20.92
N LEU A 27 -29.59 -5.01 20.27
CA LEU A 27 -30.58 -4.17 20.94
C LEU A 27 -31.81 -4.98 21.38
N LYS A 28 -32.24 -5.98 20.60
CA LYS A 28 -33.29 -6.93 21.02
C LYS A 28 -32.88 -7.75 22.24
N THR A 29 -31.62 -8.16 22.34
CA THR A 29 -31.11 -8.89 23.51
C THR A 29 -31.03 -8.00 24.75
N HIS A 30 -30.55 -6.76 24.61
CA HIS A 30 -30.38 -5.84 25.74
C HIS A 30 -31.70 -5.25 26.25
N PHE A 31 -32.68 -5.04 25.37
CA PHE A 31 -33.91 -4.32 25.73
C PHE A 31 -35.18 -5.17 25.62
N GLY A 32 -35.16 -6.39 25.06
CA GLY A 32 -36.35 -7.23 24.88
C GLY A 32 -37.18 -6.89 23.63
N GLN A 33 -38.43 -7.40 23.54
CA GLN A 33 -39.37 -7.27 22.39
C GLN A 33 -39.87 -5.83 22.10
N TYR A 34 -39.04 -4.80 22.18
CA TYR A 34 -39.40 -3.47 21.70
C TYR A 34 -39.11 -3.39 20.20
N THR A 35 -40.03 -3.90 19.36
CA THR A 35 -40.29 -3.61 17.91
C THR A 35 -41.00 -4.82 17.29
N THR A 36 -42.09 -4.74 16.51
CA THR A 36 -42.18 -4.21 15.13
C THR A 36 -43.63 -4.17 14.58
N LYS A 37 -44.70 -4.06 15.39
CA LYS A 37 -46.06 -4.35 14.88
C LYS A 37 -46.75 -3.34 13.93
N ASN A 38 -46.15 -2.19 13.59
CA ASN A 38 -46.77 -1.24 12.66
C ASN A 38 -45.73 -0.51 11.78
N LEU A 39 -45.42 -1.01 10.57
CA LEU A 39 -44.88 -0.17 9.48
C LEU A 39 -45.12 -0.79 8.08
N PRO A 40 -45.27 0.04 7.03
CA PRO A 40 -45.63 -0.39 5.66
C PRO A 40 -44.51 -1.12 4.91
N LYS A 41 -44.90 -1.87 3.87
CA LYS A 41 -44.08 -2.87 3.14
C LYS A 41 -42.92 -2.31 2.29
N ASP A 42 -42.85 -1.00 2.08
CA ASP A 42 -41.80 -0.41 1.25
C ASP A 42 -40.83 0.42 2.10
N PHE A 43 -39.53 0.08 2.01
CA PHE A 43 -38.32 0.79 2.50
C PHE A 43 -37.62 0.35 3.81
N ARG A 44 -36.36 -0.08 3.60
CA ARG A 44 -35.10 0.10 4.40
C ARG A 44 -35.05 -0.43 5.84
N PRO A 45 -33.88 -0.94 6.29
CA PRO A 45 -33.68 -1.39 7.66
C PRO A 45 -33.66 -0.16 8.58
N ARG A 46 -34.82 0.21 9.11
CA ARG A 46 -34.96 1.22 10.15
C ARG A 46 -35.16 0.51 11.46
N LEU A 47 -34.12 0.56 12.29
CA LEU A 47 -34.23 0.50 13.74
C LEU A 47 -35.20 1.64 14.15
N VAL A 48 -36.49 1.33 14.24
CA VAL A 48 -37.50 2.29 14.68
C VAL A 48 -37.59 2.20 16.19
N LEU A 49 -36.81 3.05 16.86
CA LEU A 49 -36.97 3.27 18.29
C LEU A 49 -38.42 3.72 18.57
N PRO A 50 -39.11 3.20 19.60
CA PRO A 50 -40.56 3.35 19.75
C PRO A 50 -41.00 4.81 19.95
N ARG A 51 -41.98 5.29 19.16
CA ARG A 51 -42.74 6.51 19.49
C ARG A 51 -43.77 6.14 20.57
N LEU A 52 -43.42 6.32 21.84
CA LEU A 52 -44.33 6.06 22.96
C LEU A 52 -45.38 7.19 23.08
N PRO A 53 -46.66 6.89 23.38
CA PRO A 53 -47.68 7.89 23.66
C PRO A 53 -47.36 8.66 24.96
N VAL A 54 -47.58 9.98 24.89
CA VAL A 54 -47.12 10.98 25.85
C VAL A 54 -47.90 10.92 27.16
N THR A 55 -47.30 10.29 28.18
CA THR A 55 -47.58 10.56 29.60
C THR A 55 -46.25 10.89 30.27
N ARG A 56 -46.20 11.88 31.18
CA ARG A 56 -44.95 12.40 31.77
C ARG A 56 -44.07 11.31 32.42
N ALA A 57 -44.67 10.33 33.09
CA ALA A 57 -43.95 9.20 33.69
C ALA A 57 -43.32 8.26 32.64
N ARG A 58 -43.98 8.05 31.49
CA ARG A 58 -43.43 7.26 30.38
C ARG A 58 -42.36 8.02 29.59
N GLN A 59 -42.37 9.36 29.59
CA GLN A 59 -41.32 10.17 28.96
C GLN A 59 -39.98 10.05 29.70
N ALA A 60 -39.99 10.00 31.04
CA ALA A 60 -38.78 9.81 31.83
C ALA A 60 -38.14 8.45 31.56
N ALA A 61 -38.93 7.37 31.62
CA ALA A 61 -38.47 6.01 31.29
C ALA A 61 -37.99 5.89 29.83
N ALA A 62 -38.66 6.55 28.88
CA ALA A 62 -38.22 6.58 27.49
C ALA A 62 -36.88 7.31 27.30
N CYS A 63 -36.61 8.36 28.07
CA CYS A 63 -35.33 9.08 28.02
C CYS A 63 -34.16 8.24 28.55
N GLU A 64 -34.37 7.43 29.61
CA GLU A 64 -33.34 6.52 30.12
C GLU A 64 -33.00 5.42 29.11
N VAL A 65 -34.01 4.78 28.53
CA VAL A 65 -33.81 3.75 27.49
C VAL A 65 -33.08 4.32 26.26
N ILE A 66 -33.34 5.58 25.86
CA ILE A 66 -32.64 6.22 24.73
C ILE A 66 -31.15 6.44 25.04
N LYS A 67 -30.80 6.81 26.28
CA LYS A 67 -29.41 6.96 26.74
C LYS A 67 -28.69 5.62 26.81
N ASP A 68 -29.40 4.56 27.22
CA ASP A 68 -28.86 3.20 27.25
C ASP A 68 -28.58 2.68 25.84
N VAL A 69 -29.49 2.94 24.89
CA VAL A 69 -29.30 2.61 23.48
C VAL A 69 -28.09 3.35 22.88
N ALA A 70 -27.95 4.64 23.17
CA ALA A 70 -26.78 5.42 22.71
C ALA A 70 -25.47 4.83 23.23
N THR A 71 -25.46 4.39 24.49
CA THR A 71 -24.30 3.76 25.13
C THR A 71 -23.94 2.44 24.44
N VAL A 72 -24.93 1.57 24.19
CA VAL A 72 -24.72 0.31 23.47
C VAL A 72 -24.18 0.56 22.05
N ILE A 73 -24.75 1.52 21.32
CA ILE A 73 -24.30 1.87 19.97
C ILE A 73 -22.85 2.35 19.99
N ARG A 74 -22.46 3.25 20.91
CA ARG A 74 -21.10 3.81 20.98
C ARG A 74 -20.01 2.74 21.16
N VAL A 75 -20.30 1.68 21.91
CA VAL A 75 -19.37 0.54 22.12
C VAL A 75 -19.16 -0.25 20.83
N HIS A 76 -20.13 -0.22 19.91
CA HIS A 76 -20.12 -1.00 18.67
C HIS A 76 -19.76 -0.17 17.42
N VAL A 77 -19.16 1.02 17.61
CA VAL A 77 -18.77 1.93 16.52
C VAL A 77 -17.27 2.19 16.61
N GLN A 78 -16.56 2.13 15.48
CA GLN A 78 -15.14 2.48 15.49
C GLN A 78 -14.91 3.94 15.95
N PRO A 79 -13.88 4.22 16.78
CA PRO A 79 -13.61 5.56 17.30
C PRO A 79 -13.51 6.62 16.21
N ASN A 80 -12.91 6.29 15.07
CA ASN A 80 -12.74 7.20 13.93
C ASN A 80 -14.08 7.64 13.31
N LEU A 81 -15.09 6.78 13.33
CA LEU A 81 -16.42 7.10 12.83
C LEU A 81 -17.20 7.92 13.87
N LEU A 82 -17.08 7.56 15.14
CA LEU A 82 -17.70 8.29 16.26
C LEU A 82 -17.14 9.71 16.39
N ALA A 83 -15.86 9.92 16.10
CA ALA A 83 -15.22 11.24 16.10
C ALA A 83 -15.88 12.23 15.13
N ARG A 84 -16.52 11.74 14.06
CA ARG A 84 -17.23 12.55 13.05
C ARG A 84 -18.66 12.89 13.46
N VAL A 85 -19.19 12.24 14.50
CA VAL A 85 -20.53 12.51 15.02
C VAL A 85 -20.46 13.71 15.98
N PRO A 86 -21.31 14.75 15.77
CA PRO A 86 -21.41 15.89 16.68
C PRO A 86 -21.67 15.43 18.12
N GLN A 87 -21.01 16.08 19.10
CA GLN A 87 -21.13 15.71 20.51
C GLN A 87 -22.59 15.72 20.99
N SER A 88 -23.40 16.68 20.50
CA SER A 88 -24.83 16.80 20.81
C SER A 88 -25.67 15.59 20.41
N TYR A 89 -25.22 14.78 19.45
CA TYR A 89 -25.95 13.58 18.99
C TYR A 89 -25.49 12.31 19.68
N ARG A 90 -24.40 12.33 20.46
CA ARG A 90 -23.80 11.11 21.04
C ARG A 90 -24.61 10.51 22.18
N ASP A 91 -25.49 11.28 22.80
CA ASP A 91 -26.33 10.84 23.92
C ASP A 91 -27.79 10.56 23.50
N ASP A 92 -28.17 10.90 22.26
CA ASP A 92 -29.47 10.56 21.66
C ASP A 92 -29.29 9.40 20.68
N GLY A 93 -29.73 8.20 21.07
CA GLY A 93 -29.61 6.99 20.24
C GLY A 93 -30.22 7.12 18.84
N ARG A 94 -31.29 7.92 18.66
CA ARG A 94 -31.90 8.16 17.34
C ARG A 94 -31.04 9.07 16.48
N ALA A 95 -30.63 10.21 17.03
CA ALA A 95 -29.80 11.18 16.32
C ALA A 95 -28.43 10.56 15.98
N LEU A 96 -27.86 9.80 16.92
CA LEU A 96 -26.64 9.03 16.72
C LEU A 96 -26.79 8.06 15.54
N LEU A 97 -27.83 7.22 15.55
CA LEU A 97 -28.02 6.21 14.50
C LEU A 97 -28.23 6.85 13.12
N ALA A 98 -29.03 7.92 13.04
CA ALA A 98 -29.26 8.65 11.79
C ALA A 98 -27.95 9.29 11.26
N CYS A 99 -27.13 9.86 12.16
CA CYS A 99 -25.84 10.43 11.81
C CYS A 99 -24.86 9.34 11.34
N LEU A 100 -24.79 8.22 12.05
CA LEU A 100 -23.95 7.08 11.70
C LEU A 100 -24.33 6.46 10.35
N GLN A 101 -25.62 6.42 9.99
CA GLN A 101 -26.05 6.00 8.66
C GLN A 101 -25.46 6.88 7.56
N GLY A 102 -25.37 8.19 7.80
CA GLY A 102 -24.71 9.13 6.89
C GLY A 102 -23.20 8.93 6.84
N CYS A 103 -22.58 8.83 8.01
CA CYS A 103 -21.12 8.70 8.16
C CYS A 103 -20.58 7.36 7.63
N ALA A 104 -21.36 6.28 7.75
CA ALA A 104 -20.97 4.94 7.33
C ALA A 104 -21.19 4.68 5.84
N LYS A 105 -21.67 5.68 5.07
CA LYS A 105 -21.77 5.56 3.61
C LYS A 105 -20.36 5.33 3.04
N PRO A 106 -20.19 4.37 2.11
CA PRO A 106 -18.92 4.23 1.43
C PRO A 106 -18.66 5.51 0.63
N PHE A 107 -17.50 6.11 0.82
CA PHE A 107 -17.04 7.15 -0.09
C PHE A 107 -16.35 6.49 -1.28
N ARG A 108 -16.47 7.12 -2.45
CA ARG A 108 -15.78 6.64 -3.65
C ARG A 108 -14.35 7.13 -3.58
N ILE A 109 -13.37 6.23 -3.55
CA ILE A 109 -11.94 6.60 -3.57
C ILE A 109 -11.64 7.53 -4.76
N LEU A 110 -12.22 7.25 -5.93
CA LEU A 110 -12.07 8.08 -7.12
C LEU A 110 -12.78 9.45 -7.04
N GLY A 111 -13.64 9.66 -6.05
CA GLY A 111 -14.26 10.95 -5.77
C GLY A 111 -13.43 11.85 -4.85
N LEU A 112 -12.33 11.34 -4.28
CA LEU A 112 -11.40 12.14 -3.48
C LEU A 112 -10.49 12.98 -4.39
N PRO A 113 -9.93 14.11 -3.92
CA PRO A 113 -8.84 14.81 -4.61
C PRO A 113 -7.63 13.89 -4.84
N VAL A 114 -6.87 14.15 -5.91
CA VAL A 114 -5.75 13.27 -6.29
C VAL A 114 -4.70 13.19 -5.19
N GLU A 115 -4.45 14.27 -4.46
CA GLU A 115 -3.51 14.37 -3.36
C GLU A 115 -3.85 13.37 -2.26
N ILE A 116 -5.12 13.31 -1.87
CA ILE A 116 -5.60 12.37 -0.85
C ILE A 116 -5.53 10.94 -1.38
N ARG A 117 -5.83 10.71 -2.68
CA ARG A 117 -5.68 9.39 -3.29
C ARG A 117 -4.22 8.93 -3.26
N MET A 118 -3.27 9.80 -3.59
CA MET A 118 -1.83 9.51 -3.53
C MET A 118 -1.42 9.09 -2.12
N MET A 119 -1.84 9.84 -1.09
CA MET A 119 -1.56 9.48 0.31
C MET A 119 -2.13 8.11 0.69
N VAL A 120 -3.35 7.79 0.24
CA VAL A 120 -3.95 6.47 0.46
C VAL A 120 -3.12 5.39 -0.24
N TYR A 121 -2.73 5.60 -1.50
CA TYR A 121 -1.88 4.66 -2.24
C TYR A 121 -0.54 4.44 -1.56
N GLU A 122 0.09 5.49 -1.06
CA GLU A 122 1.34 5.38 -0.31
C GLU A 122 1.20 4.54 0.96
N HIS A 123 0.04 4.57 1.61
CA HIS A 123 -0.18 3.81 2.84
C HIS A 123 -0.44 2.31 2.57
N ILE A 124 -1.15 1.98 1.49
CA ILE A 124 -1.52 0.60 1.16
C ILE A 124 -0.45 -0.15 0.38
N LEU A 125 0.42 0.56 -0.33
CA LEU A 125 1.45 -0.07 -1.16
C LEU A 125 2.44 -0.82 -0.28
N PRO A 126 2.82 -2.05 -0.65
CA PRO A 126 3.75 -2.84 0.15
C PRO A 126 5.09 -2.12 0.26
N LYS A 127 5.61 -2.06 1.48
CA LYS A 127 7.00 -1.64 1.73
C LYS A 127 7.88 -2.87 1.59
N GLY A 128 8.60 -3.01 0.46
CA GLY A 128 9.57 -4.10 0.29
C GLY A 128 9.66 -4.70 -1.12
N ILE A 129 10.50 -5.74 -1.25
CA ILE A 129 11.16 -6.21 -2.49
C ILE A 129 10.33 -7.25 -3.29
N LYS A 130 9.18 -7.72 -2.81
CA LYS A 130 8.48 -8.84 -3.46
C LYS A 130 7.71 -8.39 -4.71
N ILE A 131 8.33 -8.63 -5.88
CA ILE A 131 7.81 -8.38 -7.24
C ILE A 131 6.76 -9.43 -7.64
N GLN A 132 6.71 -10.58 -6.96
CA GLN A 132 5.96 -11.75 -7.43
C GLN A 132 4.44 -11.56 -7.40
N ASP A 133 3.94 -10.62 -6.59
CA ASP A 133 2.50 -10.39 -6.49
C ASP A 133 2.12 -9.08 -7.19
N MET A 134 1.24 -9.18 -8.20
CA MET A 134 0.59 -7.99 -8.74
C MET A 134 -0.10 -7.22 -7.62
N ILE A 135 0.11 -5.91 -7.59
CA ILE A 135 -0.48 -5.04 -6.58
C ILE A 135 -2.01 -5.05 -6.77
N PRO A 136 -2.80 -5.53 -5.79
CA PRO A 136 -4.24 -5.73 -5.99
C PRO A 136 -4.98 -4.49 -6.47
N ILE A 137 -4.58 -3.29 -6.02
CA ILE A 137 -5.25 -2.04 -6.40
C ILE A 137 -5.09 -1.69 -7.88
N THR A 138 -4.06 -2.20 -8.55
CA THR A 138 -3.82 -1.94 -9.98
C THR A 138 -4.82 -2.69 -10.88
N HIS A 139 -5.59 -3.63 -10.32
CA HIS A 139 -6.66 -4.34 -11.03
C HIS A 139 -8.02 -3.65 -10.94
N VAL A 140 -8.20 -2.73 -10.00
CA VAL A 140 -9.51 -2.14 -9.69
C VAL A 140 -9.99 -1.19 -10.80
N SER A 141 -9.11 -0.30 -11.28
CA SER A 141 -9.45 0.59 -12.40
C SER A 141 -8.21 1.08 -13.15
N ARG A 142 -8.42 1.50 -14.41
CA ARG A 142 -7.35 2.08 -15.25
C ARG A 142 -6.75 3.36 -14.64
N LEU A 143 -7.59 4.20 -14.04
CA LEU A 143 -7.14 5.44 -13.40
C LEU A 143 -6.26 5.15 -12.19
N MET A 144 -6.72 4.26 -11.29
CA MET A 144 -5.94 3.87 -10.11
C MET A 144 -4.63 3.22 -10.51
N ARG A 145 -4.61 2.40 -11.57
CA ARG A 145 -3.38 1.83 -12.12
C ARG A 145 -2.39 2.91 -12.57
N LYS A 146 -2.86 3.88 -13.37
CA LYS A 146 -2.03 4.99 -13.88
C LYS A 146 -1.43 5.82 -12.75
N GLU A 147 -2.19 5.98 -11.67
CA GLU A 147 -1.81 6.73 -10.48
C GLU A 147 -0.88 5.95 -9.53
N THR A 148 -1.14 4.65 -9.35
CA THR A 148 -0.44 3.82 -8.36
C THR A 148 0.89 3.25 -8.87
N LEU A 149 0.96 2.85 -10.14
CA LEU A 149 2.17 2.20 -10.67
C LEU A 149 3.43 3.08 -10.53
N PRO A 150 3.39 4.39 -10.87
CA PRO A 150 4.56 5.25 -10.66
C PRO A 150 5.02 5.29 -9.20
N LEU A 151 4.08 5.41 -8.25
CA LEU A 151 4.39 5.41 -6.82
C LEU A 151 5.03 4.09 -6.37
N TYR A 152 4.51 2.97 -6.87
CA TYR A 152 5.07 1.65 -6.55
C TYR A 152 6.50 1.51 -7.06
N PHE A 153 6.73 1.76 -8.35
CA PHE A 153 8.05 1.62 -8.98
C PHE A 153 9.08 2.61 -8.40
N ALA A 154 8.63 3.76 -7.91
CA ALA A 154 9.48 4.73 -7.24
C ALA A 154 9.93 4.30 -5.83
N ARG A 155 9.18 3.40 -5.16
CA ARG A 155 9.43 3.01 -3.77
C ARG A 155 10.01 1.61 -3.62
N ILE A 156 9.72 0.72 -4.55
CA ILE A 156 10.25 -0.64 -4.49
C ILE A 156 11.72 -0.66 -4.91
N SER A 157 12.52 -1.43 -4.17
CA SER A 157 13.85 -1.81 -4.63
C SER A 157 13.76 -3.18 -5.28
N PHE A 158 14.12 -3.24 -6.55
CA PHE A 158 14.22 -4.51 -7.27
C PHE A 158 15.51 -5.21 -6.84
N ARG A 159 15.50 -6.55 -6.81
CA ARG A 159 16.71 -7.34 -6.52
C ARG A 159 16.93 -8.35 -7.63
N GLY A 160 18.08 -8.29 -8.28
CA GLY A 160 18.58 -9.27 -9.22
C GLY A 160 19.69 -10.10 -8.60
N LYS A 161 19.78 -11.37 -8.98
CA LYS A 161 20.86 -12.27 -8.59
C LYS A 161 21.59 -12.72 -9.85
N VAL A 162 22.91 -12.70 -9.80
CA VAL A 162 23.76 -13.17 -10.89
C VAL A 162 24.76 -14.14 -10.28
N ASP A 163 24.70 -15.38 -10.74
CA ASP A 163 25.71 -16.37 -10.41
C ASP A 163 26.97 -16.10 -11.24
N VAL A 164 28.08 -15.91 -10.53
CA VAL A 164 29.40 -15.62 -11.12
C VAL A 164 30.20 -16.92 -11.34
N ALA A 165 29.65 -18.09 -10.99
CA ALA A 165 30.22 -19.37 -11.38
C ALA A 165 29.99 -19.67 -12.88
N GLY A 166 31.05 -19.94 -13.64
CA GLY A 166 30.96 -20.35 -15.06
C GLY A 166 31.97 -19.66 -16.00
N ASN A 167 31.74 -19.77 -17.32
CA ASN A 167 32.52 -19.07 -18.36
C ASN A 167 32.03 -17.62 -18.51
N ASP A 168 32.93 -16.66 -18.71
CA ASP A 168 32.66 -15.21 -18.68
C ASP A 168 31.63 -14.75 -19.70
N GLN A 169 31.60 -15.39 -20.87
CA GLN A 169 30.57 -15.12 -21.89
C GLN A 169 29.16 -15.46 -21.39
N ALA A 170 29.00 -16.53 -20.61
CA ALA A 170 27.71 -16.93 -20.04
C ALA A 170 27.25 -15.96 -18.95
N LYS A 171 28.20 -15.38 -18.19
CA LYS A 171 27.93 -14.43 -17.11
C LYS A 171 27.49 -13.06 -17.65
N SER A 172 28.19 -12.52 -18.65
CA SER A 172 27.83 -11.25 -19.31
C SER A 172 26.42 -11.31 -19.94
N ASN A 173 26.10 -12.46 -20.56
CA ASN A 173 24.76 -12.73 -21.07
C ASN A 173 23.70 -12.78 -19.97
N THR A 174 24.03 -13.29 -18.77
CA THR A 174 23.10 -13.38 -17.63
C THR A 174 22.71 -11.99 -17.12
N VAL A 175 23.67 -11.08 -16.93
CA VAL A 175 23.38 -9.70 -16.49
C VAL A 175 22.52 -8.97 -17.52
N THR A 176 22.88 -9.10 -18.80
CA THR A 176 22.12 -8.48 -19.91
C THR A 176 20.71 -9.06 -19.99
N LEU A 177 20.57 -10.38 -19.86
CA LEU A 177 19.27 -11.05 -19.84
C LEU A 177 18.42 -10.60 -18.65
N LEU A 178 19.03 -10.42 -17.48
CA LEU A 178 18.35 -9.91 -16.29
C LEU A 178 17.83 -8.50 -16.53
N ALA A 179 18.69 -7.60 -17.03
CA ALA A 179 18.32 -6.22 -17.34
C ALA A 179 17.19 -6.14 -18.37
N ARG A 180 17.25 -6.97 -19.43
CA ARG A 180 16.17 -7.08 -20.43
C ARG A 180 14.88 -7.64 -19.83
N LYS A 181 14.95 -8.72 -19.06
CA LYS A 181 13.77 -9.29 -18.37
C LYS A 181 13.12 -8.27 -17.44
N LEU A 182 13.93 -7.48 -16.72
CA LEU A 182 13.45 -6.42 -15.86
C LEU A 182 12.73 -5.32 -16.68
N ALA A 183 13.34 -4.88 -17.79
CA ALA A 183 12.76 -3.88 -18.67
C ALA A 183 11.46 -4.38 -19.35
N ASP A 184 11.46 -5.57 -19.92
CA ASP A 184 10.38 -6.07 -20.80
C ASP A 184 9.19 -6.67 -20.03
N ASN A 185 9.44 -7.31 -18.88
CA ASN A 185 8.37 -8.03 -18.17
C ASN A 185 7.84 -7.25 -16.97
N VAL A 186 8.71 -6.56 -16.25
CA VAL A 186 8.37 -5.98 -14.94
C VAL A 186 8.11 -4.49 -15.05
N LEU A 187 8.99 -3.75 -15.73
CA LEU A 187 8.93 -2.29 -15.77
C LEU A 187 8.10 -1.77 -16.95
N ARG A 188 8.29 -2.30 -18.16
CA ARG A 188 7.65 -1.85 -19.41
C ARG A 188 7.56 -0.32 -19.49
N ASP A 189 6.35 0.23 -19.54
CA ASP A 189 6.04 1.65 -19.63
C ASP A 189 6.44 2.47 -18.39
N ASN A 190 6.81 1.80 -17.30
CA ASN A 190 7.16 2.40 -16.02
C ASN A 190 8.67 2.36 -15.74
N VAL A 191 9.52 1.98 -16.70
CA VAL A 191 10.97 1.98 -16.53
C VAL A 191 11.52 3.34 -16.07
N LYS A 192 10.94 4.45 -16.56
CA LYS A 192 11.26 5.81 -16.12
C LYS A 192 11.05 6.05 -14.62
N GLN A 193 10.19 5.27 -13.98
CA GLN A 193 9.85 5.38 -12.56
C GLN A 193 10.74 4.52 -11.66
N LEU A 194 11.64 3.70 -12.23
CA LEU A 194 12.61 2.94 -11.45
C LEU A 194 13.51 3.90 -10.66
N ARG A 195 13.65 3.65 -9.36
CA ARG A 195 14.49 4.46 -8.46
C ARG A 195 15.56 3.66 -7.74
N SER A 196 15.36 2.35 -7.52
CA SER A 196 16.32 1.52 -6.81
C SER A 196 16.39 0.11 -7.39
N PHE A 197 17.61 -0.39 -7.58
CA PHE A 197 17.89 -1.76 -8.01
C PHE A 197 19.12 -2.29 -7.29
N THR A 198 19.03 -3.49 -6.73
CA THR A 198 20.13 -4.18 -6.06
C THR A 198 20.54 -5.37 -6.90
N LEU A 199 21.81 -5.45 -7.29
CA LEU A 199 22.41 -6.63 -7.92
C LEU A 199 23.21 -7.41 -6.87
N CYS A 200 22.84 -8.65 -6.61
CA CYS A 200 23.60 -9.57 -5.75
C CYS A 200 24.46 -10.47 -6.63
N LEU A 201 25.77 -10.49 -6.38
CA LEU A 201 26.72 -11.36 -7.06
C LEU A 201 26.90 -12.63 -6.22
N GLU A 202 26.36 -13.75 -6.70
CA GLU A 202 26.50 -15.07 -6.06
C GLU A 202 27.79 -15.75 -6.55
N GLY A 203 28.45 -16.52 -5.69
CA GLY A 203 29.70 -17.21 -6.02
C GLY A 203 30.97 -16.36 -5.93
N VAL A 204 30.87 -15.06 -5.64
CA VAL A 204 32.03 -14.20 -5.33
C VAL A 204 32.21 -14.13 -3.81
N PRO A 205 33.37 -14.51 -3.26
CA PRO A 205 33.62 -14.40 -1.82
C PRO A 205 33.60 -12.92 -1.40
N ALA A 206 32.94 -12.65 -0.28
CA ALA A 206 32.89 -11.30 0.29
C ALA A 206 34.26 -10.90 0.84
N SER A 207 34.64 -9.63 0.65
CA SER A 207 35.91 -9.08 1.17
C SER A 207 36.04 -9.15 2.71
N ASN A 208 34.92 -9.20 3.42
CA ASN A 208 34.85 -9.25 4.90
C ASN A 208 34.62 -10.66 5.46
N GLY A 209 34.70 -11.71 4.64
CA GLY A 209 34.41 -13.08 5.06
C GLY A 209 32.93 -13.36 5.34
N SER A 210 32.03 -12.46 4.95
CA SER A 210 30.58 -12.70 5.00
C SER A 210 30.17 -13.82 4.04
N GLU A 211 29.20 -14.64 4.45
CA GLU A 211 28.54 -15.62 3.57
C GLU A 211 27.73 -14.95 2.45
N THR A 212 27.36 -13.67 2.64
CA THR A 212 26.65 -12.90 1.61
C THR A 212 27.65 -12.26 0.64
N GLY A 213 27.56 -12.67 -0.63
CA GLY A 213 28.36 -12.10 -1.71
C GLY A 213 28.16 -10.58 -1.88
N PRO A 214 28.96 -9.93 -2.73
CA PRO A 214 28.88 -8.49 -2.98
C PRO A 214 27.47 -8.04 -3.43
N GLU A 215 26.98 -6.95 -2.85
CA GLU A 215 25.75 -6.30 -3.31
C GLU A 215 26.06 -4.92 -3.92
N LEU A 216 25.47 -4.65 -5.09
CA LEU A 216 25.59 -3.40 -5.83
C LEU A 216 24.23 -2.70 -5.82
N HIS A 217 24.14 -1.56 -5.15
CA HIS A 217 22.91 -0.79 -5.00
C HIS A 217 22.92 0.40 -5.94
N PHE A 218 22.13 0.32 -7.00
CA PHE A 218 21.88 1.40 -7.93
C PHE A 218 20.71 2.23 -7.42
N THR A 219 20.92 3.53 -7.28
CA THR A 219 19.88 4.48 -6.88
C THR A 219 19.80 5.62 -7.87
N PHE A 220 18.58 6.06 -8.20
CA PHE A 220 18.33 7.22 -9.04
C PHE A 220 17.39 8.18 -8.33
N SER A 221 17.76 9.45 -8.30
CA SER A 221 16.88 10.54 -7.87
C SER A 221 17.04 11.74 -8.80
N ALA A 222 16.00 12.58 -8.86
CA ALA A 222 16.03 13.78 -9.69
C ALA A 222 17.14 14.75 -9.26
N ASP A 223 17.36 14.86 -7.94
CA ASP A 223 18.31 15.82 -7.36
C ASP A 223 19.76 15.32 -7.44
N ASN A 224 19.98 14.02 -7.20
CA ASN A 224 21.33 13.46 -7.08
C ASN A 224 21.80 12.67 -8.31
N GLY A 225 20.93 12.45 -9.30
CA GLY A 225 21.22 11.62 -10.46
C GLY A 225 21.33 10.13 -10.13
N LEU A 226 22.01 9.39 -11.00
CA LEU A 226 22.35 7.98 -10.81
C LEU A 226 23.55 7.83 -9.88
N ARG A 227 23.42 6.96 -8.87
CA ARG A 227 24.49 6.60 -7.92
C ARG A 227 24.58 5.09 -7.76
N LEU A 228 25.78 4.65 -7.43
CA LEU A 228 26.08 3.27 -7.06
C LEU A 228 26.67 3.25 -5.66
N THR A 229 26.20 2.32 -4.83
CA THR A 229 26.79 1.99 -3.53
C THR A 229 27.11 0.51 -3.54
N CYS A 230 28.36 0.17 -3.24
CA CYS A 230 28.83 -1.22 -3.20
C CYS A 230 28.98 -1.67 -1.75
N THR A 231 28.56 -2.88 -1.44
CA THR A 231 28.81 -3.54 -0.16
C THR A 231 29.61 -4.82 -0.40
N ASN A 232 30.49 -5.17 0.53
CA ASN A 232 31.34 -6.37 0.48
C ASN A 232 32.27 -6.47 -0.74
N LEU A 233 32.49 -5.38 -1.47
CA LEU A 233 33.36 -5.32 -2.65
C LEU A 233 34.70 -4.63 -2.30
N PRO A 234 35.86 -5.08 -2.84
CA PRO A 234 37.13 -4.36 -2.69
C PRO A 234 37.07 -2.91 -3.19
N ASP A 235 37.84 -2.01 -2.56
CA ASP A 235 37.83 -0.59 -2.93
C ASP A 235 38.28 -0.35 -4.38
N SER A 236 39.28 -1.10 -4.87
CA SER A 236 39.76 -1.02 -6.26
C SER A 236 38.63 -1.29 -7.24
N ALA A 237 37.92 -2.39 -7.04
CA ALA A 237 36.73 -2.78 -7.79
C ALA A 237 35.62 -1.71 -7.73
N ALA A 238 35.31 -1.21 -6.52
CA ALA A 238 34.30 -0.18 -6.32
C ALA A 238 34.62 1.10 -7.10
N THR A 239 35.89 1.53 -7.14
CA THR A 239 36.28 2.73 -7.91
C THR A 239 36.08 2.56 -9.42
N VAL A 240 36.35 1.38 -9.98
CA VAL A 240 36.13 1.09 -11.41
C VAL A 240 34.64 1.16 -11.74
N LEU A 241 33.79 0.55 -10.91
CA LEU A 241 32.33 0.59 -11.11
C LEU A 241 31.77 2.01 -10.94
N GLN A 242 32.30 2.78 -9.99
CA GLN A 242 31.89 4.17 -9.80
C GLN A 242 32.25 5.06 -11.00
N LYS A 243 33.43 4.84 -11.60
CA LYS A 243 33.84 5.51 -12.85
C LYS A 243 32.86 5.19 -13.98
N HIS A 244 32.49 3.92 -14.13
CA HIS A 244 31.49 3.51 -15.13
C HIS A 244 30.14 4.20 -14.93
N VAL A 245 29.63 4.22 -13.70
CA VAL A 245 28.35 4.87 -13.36
C VAL A 245 28.40 6.38 -13.63
N THR A 246 29.55 7.01 -13.42
CA THR A 246 29.76 8.44 -13.74
C THR A 246 29.65 8.70 -15.25
N VAL A 247 30.20 7.81 -16.08
CA VAL A 247 30.06 7.90 -17.55
C VAL A 247 28.60 7.70 -17.96
N VAL A 248 27.90 6.73 -17.37
CA VAL A 248 26.47 6.50 -17.63
C VAL A 248 25.63 7.70 -17.21
N GLU A 249 25.94 8.35 -16.09
CA GLU A 249 25.27 9.57 -15.64
C GLU A 249 25.48 10.76 -16.60
N ALA A 250 26.66 10.89 -17.21
CA ALA A 250 26.88 11.88 -18.26
C ALA A 250 25.97 11.62 -19.48
N ASN A 251 25.90 10.37 -19.93
CA ASN A 251 25.00 9.96 -21.03
C ASN A 251 23.54 10.16 -20.67
N ARG A 252 23.15 9.88 -19.41
CA ARG A 252 21.80 10.10 -18.89
C ARG A 252 21.39 11.56 -19.04
N LYS A 253 22.25 12.51 -18.67
CA LYS A 253 21.96 13.95 -18.80
C LYS A 253 21.71 14.35 -20.25
N THR A 254 22.54 13.86 -21.17
CA THR A 254 22.40 14.10 -22.62
C THR A 254 21.10 13.53 -23.17
N LEU A 255 20.77 12.29 -22.80
CA LEU A 255 19.61 11.56 -23.30
C LEU A 255 18.32 11.81 -22.49
N ARG A 256 18.38 12.61 -21.42
CA ARG A 256 17.28 12.88 -20.48
C ARG A 256 16.65 11.61 -19.89
N LEU A 257 17.47 10.59 -19.66
CA LEU A 257 17.02 9.34 -19.07
C LEU A 257 16.73 9.53 -17.56
N GLN A 258 15.76 8.78 -17.05
CA GLN A 258 15.39 8.71 -15.64
C GLN A 258 15.78 7.35 -15.07
N GLY A 259 14.81 6.53 -14.67
CA GLY A 259 15.05 5.17 -14.19
C GLY A 259 15.70 4.25 -15.23
N GLU A 260 15.59 4.59 -16.53
CA GLU A 260 16.29 3.91 -17.62
C GLU A 260 17.80 3.92 -17.45
N ALA A 261 18.36 4.91 -16.74
CA ALA A 261 19.80 5.02 -16.49
C ALA A 261 20.34 3.81 -15.72
N ILE A 262 19.53 3.23 -14.83
CA ILE A 262 19.91 2.03 -14.07
C ILE A 262 20.03 0.84 -15.03
N ILE A 263 19.07 0.68 -15.94
CA ILE A 263 19.11 -0.37 -16.97
C ILE A 263 20.30 -0.16 -17.90
N LEU A 264 20.52 1.08 -18.33
CA LEU A 264 21.66 1.45 -19.17
C LEU A 264 23.00 1.13 -18.50
N ALA A 265 23.12 1.36 -17.18
CA ALA A 265 24.32 1.01 -16.43
C ALA A 265 24.60 -0.49 -16.50
N LEU A 266 23.57 -1.32 -16.30
CA LEU A 266 23.69 -2.78 -16.32
C LEU A 266 24.10 -3.32 -17.70
N ILE A 267 23.55 -2.77 -18.79
CA ILE A 267 23.75 -3.31 -20.16
C ILE A 267 24.99 -2.74 -20.88
N SER A 268 25.50 -1.59 -20.47
CA SER A 268 26.53 -0.87 -21.25
C SER A 268 27.91 -1.51 -21.17
N LYS A 269 28.27 -2.09 -20.02
CA LYS A 269 29.50 -2.85 -19.81
C LYS A 269 29.23 -4.05 -18.90
N PRO A 270 28.55 -5.09 -19.42
CA PRO A 270 28.12 -6.22 -18.62
C PRO A 270 29.29 -6.98 -17.97
N GLU A 271 30.48 -6.94 -18.56
CA GLU A 271 31.68 -7.62 -18.07
C GLU A 271 32.15 -7.05 -16.71
N LEU A 272 31.95 -5.75 -16.49
CA LEU A 272 32.39 -5.09 -15.24
C LEU A 272 31.70 -5.65 -14.00
N TRP A 273 30.44 -6.10 -14.14
CA TRP A 273 29.65 -6.64 -13.05
C TRP A 273 30.03 -8.08 -12.70
N VAL A 274 30.63 -8.78 -13.66
CA VAL A 274 30.98 -10.19 -13.57
C VAL A 274 32.35 -10.38 -12.94
N HIS A 275 33.33 -9.62 -13.41
CA HIS A 275 34.71 -9.69 -12.92
C HIS A 275 34.91 -8.86 -11.66
N GLY A 276 33.88 -8.12 -11.21
CA GLY A 276 34.01 -7.14 -10.14
C GLY A 276 35.10 -6.11 -10.40
N GLY A 277 35.52 -5.87 -11.65
CA GLY A 277 36.72 -5.08 -11.94
C GLY A 277 38.02 -5.63 -11.33
N MET A 278 38.05 -6.91 -10.91
CA MET A 278 39.22 -7.53 -10.26
C MET A 278 40.38 -7.81 -11.23
N GLU A 279 40.16 -7.75 -12.54
CA GLU A 279 41.21 -7.84 -13.57
C GLU A 279 41.48 -6.48 -14.23
N ALA A 280 41.56 -5.40 -13.44
CA ALA A 280 42.09 -4.14 -13.94
C ALA A 280 43.63 -4.17 -13.94
N THR A 281 44.19 -4.98 -14.84
CA THR A 281 45.50 -4.77 -15.47
C THR A 281 45.33 -4.86 -16.97
#